data_AF-A0A5T0UIN9-F1
#
_entry.id   AF-A0A5T0UIN9-F1
#
_cell.length_a   1.000
_cell.length_b   1.000
_cell.length_c   1.000
_cell.angle_alpha   90.00
_cell.angle_beta   90.00
_cell.angle_gamma   90.00
#
_symmetry.space_group_name_H-M   'P 1'
#
loop_
_entity.id
_entity.type
_entity.pdbx_description
1 polymer ?
#
loop_
_entity_poly.entity_id
_entity_poly.type
_entity_poly.pdbx_seq_one_letter_code
_entity_poly.pdbx_strand_id
1 'polypeptide(L)'
;LQLSLALGEWQWISETEKIGLFFQNDYRPRPGDEVLAVSEEEAPFILRHRRPGDRMKTKVGTQKIKQILIDRKIEKTKRERLWLVAAKDGNILWVVKVKKTDLSPR
;
A
#
# COMPACT_ATOMS: atom_id res chain seq x y z
N LEU A 1 -13.46 2.73 -6.70
CA LEU A 1 -13.56 2.84 -5.23
C LEU A 1 -12.27 3.43 -4.68
N GLN A 2 -12.39 4.34 -3.72
CA GLN A 2 -11.30 4.92 -2.95
C GLN A 2 -11.80 5.15 -1.53
N LEU A 3 -10.99 4.81 -0.53
CA LEU A 3 -11.34 4.81 0.88
C LEU A 3 -10.20 5.48 1.65
N SER A 4 -10.51 6.29 2.65
CA SER A 4 -9.49 6.80 3.59
C SER A 4 -9.26 5.74 4.66
N LEU A 5 -8.00 5.49 5.01
CA LEU A 5 -7.69 4.63 6.15
C LEU A 5 -7.82 5.46 7.44
N ALA A 6 -8.76 5.08 8.30
CA ALA A 6 -8.91 5.63 9.64
C ALA A 6 -7.92 4.95 10.60
N LEU A 7 -7.42 5.73 11.56
CA LEU A 7 -6.50 5.25 12.58
C LEU A 7 -7.25 4.41 13.62
N GLY A 8 -6.68 3.27 14.00
CA GLY A 8 -7.26 2.34 14.97
C GLY A 8 -8.31 1.37 14.39
N GLU A 9 -8.58 1.44 13.08
CA GLU A 9 -9.66 0.68 12.46
C GLU A 9 -9.15 -0.35 11.44
N TRP A 10 -9.80 -1.51 11.43
CA TRP A 10 -9.66 -2.50 10.36
C TRP A 10 -10.71 -2.28 9.28
N GLN A 11 -10.28 -2.36 8.02
CA GLN A 11 -11.13 -2.29 6.85
C GLN A 11 -10.98 -3.54 5.99
N TRP A 12 -12.09 -4.22 5.70
CA TRP A 12 -12.13 -5.35 4.77
C TRP A 12 -11.96 -4.87 3.33
N ILE A 13 -11.08 -5.51 2.58
CA ILE A 13 -10.75 -5.18 1.18
C ILE A 13 -11.10 -6.32 0.22
N SER A 14 -11.40 -7.50 0.77
CA SER A 14 -12.01 -8.65 0.13
C SER A 14 -12.72 -9.50 1.19
N GLU A 15 -13.26 -10.66 0.81
CA GLU A 15 -13.89 -11.62 1.73
C GLU A 15 -12.92 -12.19 2.77
N THR A 16 -11.61 -12.15 2.50
CA THR A 16 -10.58 -12.79 3.33
C THR A 16 -9.48 -11.84 3.77
N GLU A 17 -9.42 -10.64 3.20
CA GLU A 17 -8.35 -9.68 3.43
C GLU A 17 -8.88 -8.41 4.08
N LYS A 18 -8.10 -7.89 5.01
CA LYS A 18 -8.32 -6.59 5.65
C LYS A 18 -7.01 -5.83 5.76
N ILE A 19 -7.13 -4.51 5.85
CA ILE A 19 -6.02 -3.60 6.09
C ILE A 19 -6.43 -2.60 7.15
N GLY A 20 -5.49 -2.14 7.96
CA GLY A 20 -5.76 -1.13 8.98
C GLY A 20 -4.53 -0.27 9.21
N LEU A 21 -4.76 0.88 9.82
CA LEU A 21 -3.73 1.83 10.22
C LEU A 21 -3.76 1.93 11.74
N PHE A 22 -2.62 1.71 12.40
CA PHE A 22 -2.54 1.69 13.85
C PHE A 22 -1.28 2.42 14.30
N PHE A 23 -1.31 3.00 15.50
CA PHE A 23 -0.08 3.40 16.16
C PHE A 23 0.77 2.17 16.45
N GLN A 24 2.09 2.33 16.33
CA GLN A 24 3.05 1.25 16.55
C GLN A 24 2.92 0.61 17.95
N ASN A 25 2.56 1.41 18.95
CA ASN A 25 2.38 0.93 20.31
C ASN A 25 1.09 0.13 20.51
N ASP A 26 0.08 0.37 19.67
CA ASP A 26 -1.25 -0.23 19.79
C ASP A 26 -1.41 -1.50 18.93
N TYR A 27 -0.47 -1.75 18.02
CA TYR A 27 -0.43 -2.95 17.20
C TYR A 27 0.74 -3.87 17.55
N ARG A 28 0.46 -5.16 17.67
CA ARG A 28 1.46 -6.22 17.79
C ARG A 28 1.32 -7.16 16.59
N PRO A 29 2.24 -7.07 15.61
CA PRO A 29 2.20 -7.92 14.43
C PRO A 29 2.24 -9.40 14.81
N ARG A 30 1.37 -10.19 14.21
CA ARG A 30 1.32 -11.65 14.34
C ARG A 30 2.10 -12.31 13.20
N PRO A 31 2.52 -13.58 13.36
CA PRO A 31 3.07 -14.34 12.25
C PRO A 31 2.11 -14.32 11.04
N GLY A 32 2.63 -13.92 9.88
CA GLY A 32 1.87 -13.79 8.64
C GLY A 32 1.34 -12.38 8.36
N ASP A 33 1.37 -11.47 9.33
CA ASP A 33 1.00 -10.07 9.09
C ASP A 33 2.03 -9.38 8.19
N GLU A 34 1.54 -8.74 7.14
CA GLU A 34 2.34 -7.80 6.39
C GLU A 34 2.19 -6.40 6.99
N VAL A 35 3.29 -5.84 7.49
CA VAL A 35 3.30 -4.49 8.08
C VAL A 35 4.21 -3.56 7.31
N LEU A 36 3.82 -2.29 7.18
CA LEU A 36 4.64 -1.20 6.65
C LEU A 36 4.57 -0.05 7.65
N ALA A 37 5.71 0.35 8.20
CA ALA A 37 5.80 1.60 8.96
C ALA A 37 5.64 2.79 8.01
N VAL A 38 4.92 3.81 8.45
CA VAL A 38 4.62 5.05 7.70
C VAL A 38 4.72 6.23 8.65
N SER A 39 5.01 7.41 8.12
CA SER A 39 5.10 8.66 8.89
C SER A 39 3.76 9.39 8.85
N GLU A 40 3.39 10.06 9.94
CA GLU A 40 2.22 10.95 9.97
C GLU A 40 2.31 12.05 8.90
N GLU A 41 3.52 12.47 8.53
CA GLU A 41 3.74 13.44 7.46
C GLU A 41 3.27 12.96 6.08
N GLU A 42 3.10 11.64 5.88
CA GLU A 42 2.62 11.06 4.63
C GLU A 42 1.08 11.00 4.56
N ALA A 43 0.39 11.26 5.68
CA ALA A 43 -1.06 11.21 5.79
C ALA A 43 -1.76 12.39 5.06
N PRO A 44 -2.99 12.23 4.57
CA PRO A 44 -3.86 11.06 4.72
C PRO A 44 -3.44 9.86 3.87
N PHE A 45 -3.71 8.66 4.39
CA PHE A 45 -3.49 7.42 3.65
C PHE A 45 -4.77 6.98 2.95
N ILE A 46 -4.62 6.71 1.67
CA ILE A 46 -5.74 6.41 0.78
C ILE A 46 -5.59 4.99 0.27
N LEU A 47 -6.59 4.17 0.56
CA LEU A 47 -6.74 2.84 -0.01
C LEU A 47 -7.56 2.93 -1.30
N ARG A 48 -6.99 2.51 -2.43
CA ARG A 48 -7.70 2.49 -3.72
C ARG A 48 -7.17 1.41 -4.66
N HIS A 49 -7.92 1.15 -5.72
CA HIS A 49 -7.38 0.36 -6.81
C HIS A 49 -6.31 1.12 -7.61
N ARG A 50 -5.47 0.34 -8.29
CA ARG A 50 -4.45 0.84 -9.21
C ARG A 50 -5.04 1.75 -10.30
N ARG A 51 -4.33 2.83 -10.59
CA ARG A 51 -4.60 3.76 -11.70
C ARG A 51 -3.40 3.82 -12.66
N PRO A 52 -3.61 4.11 -13.95
CA PRO A 52 -2.51 4.45 -14.85
C PRO A 52 -1.68 5.61 -14.30
N GLY A 53 -0.36 5.54 -14.46
CA GLY A 53 0.55 6.59 -13.97
C GLY A 53 1.08 6.36 -12.56
N ASP A 54 0.50 5.46 -11.76
CA ASP A 54 0.94 5.20 -10.38
C ASP A 54 2.44 4.94 -10.25
N ARG A 55 3.06 5.54 -9.23
CA ARG A 55 4.50 5.46 -8.95
C ARG A 55 4.77 5.21 -7.47
N MET A 56 5.90 4.58 -7.19
CA MET A 56 6.43 4.33 -5.85
C MET A 56 7.86 4.88 -5.75
N LYS A 57 8.11 5.76 -4.79
CA LYS A 57 9.46 6.16 -4.39
C LYS A 57 10.13 4.98 -3.67
N THR A 58 11.39 4.71 -4.02
CA THR A 58 12.25 3.67 -3.43
C THR A 58 13.65 4.23 -3.20
N LYS A 59 14.50 3.51 -2.46
CA LYS A 59 15.90 3.90 -2.23
C LYS A 59 16.70 4.12 -3.52
N VAL A 60 16.34 3.41 -4.59
CA VAL A 60 16.99 3.50 -5.91
C VAL A 60 16.27 4.47 -6.87
N GLY A 61 15.40 5.34 -6.35
CA GLY A 61 14.61 6.30 -7.12
C GLY A 61 13.16 5.88 -7.30
N THR A 62 12.47 6.50 -8.27
CA THR A 62 11.01 6.34 -8.42
C THR A 62 10.65 5.30 -9.47
N GLN A 63 9.98 4.22 -9.07
CA GLN A 63 9.55 3.14 -9.95
C GLN A 63 8.09 3.31 -10.38
N LYS A 64 7.75 3.02 -11.64
CA LYS A 64 6.36 2.96 -12.10
C LYS A 64 5.71 1.66 -11.60
N ILE A 65 4.53 1.72 -11.00
CA ILE A 65 3.79 0.52 -10.56
C ILE A 65 3.52 -0.41 -11.76
N LYS A 66 3.25 0.14 -12.94
CA LYS A 66 3.11 -0.66 -14.18
C LYS A 66 4.32 -1.58 -14.40
N GLN A 67 5.54 -1.07 -14.23
CA GLN A 67 6.77 -1.84 -14.48
C GLN A 67 6.94 -2.92 -13.43
N ILE A 68 6.78 -2.57 -12.15
CA ILE A 68 6.83 -3.52 -11.03
C ILE A 68 5.89 -4.72 -11.27
N LEU A 69 4.66 -4.46 -11.72
CA LEU A 69 3.67 -5.51 -11.98
C LEU A 69 4.00 -6.37 -13.21
N ILE A 70 4.67 -5.80 -14.22
CA ILE A 70 5.17 -6.55 -15.37
C ILE A 70 6.30 -7.48 -14.93
N ASP A 71 7.27 -6.96 -14.18
CA ASP A 71 8.43 -7.73 -13.72
C ASP A 71 8.01 -8.88 -12.80
N ARG A 72 6.99 -8.65 -11.98
CA ARG A 72 6.34 -9.68 -11.14
C ARG A 72 5.42 -10.64 -11.91
N LYS A 73 5.33 -10.49 -13.24
CA LYS A 73 4.49 -11.31 -14.14
C LYS A 73 3.01 -11.37 -13.74
N ILE A 74 2.47 -10.31 -13.15
CA ILE A 74 1.06 -10.25 -12.78
C ILE A 74 0.22 -10.06 -14.04
N GLU A 75 -0.81 -10.86 -14.24
CA GLU A 75 -1.70 -10.77 -15.41
C GLU A 75 -2.43 -9.42 -15.48
N LYS A 76 -2.61 -8.90 -16.70
CA LYS A 76 -3.21 -7.57 -16.93
C LYS A 76 -4.58 -7.42 -16.26
N THR A 77 -5.43 -8.43 -16.34
CA THR A 77 -6.78 -8.47 -15.74
C THR A 77 -6.77 -8.35 -14.21
N LYS A 78 -5.71 -8.86 -13.56
CA LYS A 78 -5.52 -8.76 -12.10
C LYS A 78 -4.94 -7.41 -11.68
N ARG A 79 -4.09 -6.80 -12.51
CA ARG A 79 -3.38 -5.54 -12.18
C ARG A 79 -4.34 -4.41 -11.79
N GLU A 80 -5.46 -4.28 -12.48
CA GLU A 80 -6.44 -3.20 -12.24
C GLU A 80 -7.23 -3.38 -10.95
N ARG A 81 -7.31 -4.62 -10.43
CA ARG A 81 -8.00 -4.95 -9.19
C ARG A 81 -7.10 -4.89 -7.96
N LEU A 82 -5.80 -4.68 -8.13
CA LEU A 82 -4.87 -4.59 -7.01
C LEU A 82 -5.19 -3.38 -6.13
N TRP A 83 -5.25 -3.62 -4.83
CA TRP A 83 -5.34 -2.59 -3.80
C TRP A 83 -3.98 -1.95 -3.56
N LEU A 84 -3.99 -0.61 -3.49
CA LEU A 84 -2.84 0.23 -3.25
C LEU A 84 -3.11 1.12 -2.03
N VAL A 85 -2.09 1.30 -1.20
CA VAL A 85 -2.03 2.35 -0.19
C VAL A 85 -1.20 3.50 -0.75
N ALA A 86 -1.83 4.67 -0.91
CA ALA A 86 -1.22 5.90 -1.38
C ALA A 86 -1.09 6.91 -0.23
N ALA A 87 0.00 7.65 -0.22
CA ALA A 87 0.20 8.84 0.62
C ALA A 87 -0.56 10.06 0.05
N LYS A 88 -0.55 11.16 0.81
CA LYS A 88 -1.18 12.44 0.45
C LYS A 88 -0.72 13.02 -0.89
N ASP A 89 0.55 12.80 -1.26
CA ASP A 89 1.14 13.28 -2.53
C ASP A 89 0.85 12.33 -3.71
N GLY A 90 0.08 11.27 -3.47
CA GLY A 90 -0.24 10.24 -4.46
C GLY A 90 0.86 9.18 -4.65
N ASN A 91 1.98 9.27 -3.93
CA ASN A 91 3.00 8.24 -3.94
C ASN A 91 2.44 6.92 -3.38
N ILE A 92 2.66 5.82 -4.09
CA ILE A 92 2.25 4.50 -3.64
C ILE A 92 3.27 3.98 -2.64
N LEU A 93 2.81 3.73 -1.41
CA LEU A 93 3.60 3.16 -0.33
C LEU A 93 3.55 1.63 -0.36
N TRP A 94 2.38 1.07 -0.68
CA TRP A 94 2.18 -0.37 -0.69
C TRP A 94 1.25 -0.80 -1.82
N VAL A 95 1.74 -1.70 -2.68
CA VAL A 95 0.91 -2.55 -3.54
C VAL A 95 0.62 -3.83 -2.77
N VAL A 96 -0.60 -3.98 -2.26
CA VAL A 96 -1.00 -5.09 -1.37
C VAL A 96 -0.66 -6.43 -2.02
N LYS A 97 -0.04 -7.34 -1.25
CA LYS A 97 0.47 -8.67 -1.67
C LYS A 97 1.58 -8.68 -2.72
N VAL A 98 2.10 -7.52 -3.14
CA VAL A 98 3.08 -7.45 -4.24
C VAL A 98 4.38 -6.76 -3.84
N LYS A 99 4.32 -5.53 -3.32
CA LYS A 99 5.53 -4.75 -3.01
C LYS A 99 5.22 -3.59 -2.07
N LYS A 100 6.08 -3.40 -1.08
CA LYS A 100 6.16 -2.20 -0.23
C LYS A 100 7.30 -1.31 -0.71
N THR A 101 7.19 -0.01 -0.44
CA THR A 101 8.36 0.87 -0.50
C THR A 101 9.39 0.41 0.54
N ASP A 102 10.67 0.64 0.22
CA ASP A 102 11.81 0.40 1.11
C ASP A 102 12.27 1.69 1.81
N LEU A 103 11.53 2.78 1.66
CA LEU A 103 11.73 4.08 2.32
C LEU A 103 11.03 4.17 3.68
N SER A 104 10.70 3.03 4.31
CA SER A 104 10.07 3.01 5.63
C SER A 104 10.79 3.97 6.57
N PRO A 105 10.04 4.82 7.31
CA PRO A 105 10.63 5.71 8.30
C PRO A 105 11.44 4.87 9.29
N ARG A 106 12.61 5.39 9.65
CA ARG A 106 13.51 4.76 10.63
C ARG A 106 12.96 4.89 12.03
#